data_AF-A0A959KTY9-F1
#
_entry.id   AF-A0A959KTY9-F1
#
_cell.length_a   1.000
_cell.length_b   1.000
_cell.length_c   1.000
_cell.angle_alpha   90.00
_cell.angle_beta   90.00
_cell.angle_gamma   90.00
#
_symmetry.space_group_name_H-M   'P 1'
#
loop_
_entity.id
_entity.type
_entity.pdbx_description
1 polymer ?
#
loop_
_entity_poly.entity_id
_entity_poly.type
_entity_poly.pdbx_seq_one_letter_code
_entity_poly.pdbx_strand_id
1 'polypeptide(L)'
;EELEKINLADWSSALRRRVARIREGHFFIQLLSELDLLERDKQRLGQKFWRKARKVARYQEILQTSAEVRKLEQGIEELEMSIALSTLGAQPYQPVLGERLKEWEERFRLGRIDLFRKLHSKTDECYLAVYGSLPERPLAFYRDLCRRRGYELSGEALWFSETYYHSIDPEQGQRVRLDYERRPWDFDRWKSNFSPADPGETLYGAIWKISGPACAVYLRPENGLQQWRWSNDEDHLYVVQLQPKKVEPPPNIHRREFYKSGSPFRVVEPQHLRDTRFRQNLQIDRNTQVDVIGNWLDELFEETVANALG
;
A
#
# COMPACT_ATOMS: atom_id res chain seq x y z
N GLU A 1 -0.03 5.06 37.93
CA GLU A 1 -1.30 4.31 37.88
C GLU A 1 -2.48 5.20 37.47
N GLU A 2 -2.82 6.26 38.20
CA GLU A 2 -3.97 7.12 37.83
C GLU A 2 -3.82 7.80 36.45
N LEU A 3 -2.65 8.36 36.14
CA LEU A 3 -2.36 8.91 34.81
C LEU A 3 -2.50 7.88 33.68
N GLU A 4 -2.13 6.63 33.96
CA GLU A 4 -2.22 5.53 33.00
C GLU A 4 -3.69 5.12 32.76
N LYS A 5 -4.49 5.06 33.82
CA LYS A 5 -5.95 4.83 33.74
C LYS A 5 -6.65 5.90 32.91
N ILE A 6 -6.31 7.17 33.13
CA ILE A 6 -6.88 8.30 32.37
C ILE A 6 -6.51 8.16 30.89
N ASN A 7 -5.23 7.91 30.57
CA ASN A 7 -4.78 7.74 29.19
C ASN A 7 -5.47 6.55 28.49
N LEU A 8 -5.65 5.43 29.20
CA LEU A 8 -6.37 4.26 28.66
C LEU A 8 -7.85 4.55 28.42
N ALA A 9 -8.50 5.31 29.31
CA ALA A 9 -9.91 5.69 29.16
C ALA A 9 -10.14 6.63 27.97
N ASP A 10 -9.25 7.61 27.79
CA ASP A 10 -9.28 8.51 26.63
C ASP A 10 -9.04 7.75 25.32
N TRP A 11 -8.08 6.82 25.33
CA TRP A 11 -7.76 6.00 24.17
C TRP A 11 -8.90 5.05 23.80
N SER A 12 -9.51 4.34 24.76
CA SER A 12 -10.66 3.46 24.49
C SER A 12 -11.87 4.26 23.98
N SER A 13 -12.11 5.45 24.53
CA SER A 13 -13.18 6.35 24.08
C SER A 13 -12.93 6.86 22.65
N ALA A 14 -11.68 7.14 22.28
CA ALA A 14 -11.30 7.53 20.92
C ALA A 14 -11.52 6.37 19.93
N LEU A 15 -11.14 5.14 20.31
CA LEU A 15 -11.35 3.95 19.50
C LEU A 15 -12.83 3.63 19.28
N ARG A 16 -13.67 3.71 20.33
CA ARG A 16 -15.13 3.54 20.18
C ARG A 16 -15.74 4.53 19.20
N ARG A 17 -15.36 5.82 19.28
CA ARG A 17 -15.79 6.85 18.33
C ARG A 17 -15.36 6.56 16.89
N ARG A 18 -14.20 5.90 16.68
CA ARG A 18 -13.76 5.47 15.35
C ARG A 18 -14.61 4.30 14.82
N VAL A 19 -15.02 3.36 15.66
CA VAL A 19 -15.95 2.27 15.26
C VAL A 19 -17.32 2.83 14.89
N ALA A 20 -17.87 3.73 15.71
CA ALA A 20 -19.16 4.36 15.45
C ALA A 20 -19.17 5.09 14.10
N ARG A 21 -18.09 5.81 13.78
CA ARG A 21 -17.90 6.46 12.49
C ARG A 21 -17.99 5.51 11.29
N ILE A 22 -17.35 4.34 11.35
CA ILE A 22 -17.48 3.31 10.30
C ILE A 22 -18.93 2.81 10.17
N ARG A 23 -19.64 2.63 11.30
CA ARG A 23 -21.04 2.19 11.27
C ARG A 23 -21.97 3.23 10.65
N GLU A 24 -21.72 4.50 10.94
CA GLU A 24 -22.44 5.65 10.40
C GLU A 24 -21.96 6.01 8.98
N GLY A 25 -20.84 5.43 8.55
CA GLY A 25 -20.25 5.59 7.24
C GLY A 25 -21.20 5.15 6.12
N HIS A 26 -21.19 5.93 5.04
CA HIS A 26 -22.08 5.70 3.89
C HIS A 26 -21.98 4.27 3.34
N PHE A 27 -20.76 3.71 3.29
CA PHE A 27 -20.53 2.37 2.80
C PHE A 27 -21.21 1.30 3.67
N PHE A 28 -21.04 1.38 4.99
CA PHE A 28 -21.63 0.39 5.89
C PHE A 28 -23.16 0.47 5.88
N ILE A 29 -23.73 1.67 5.78
CA ILE A 29 -25.18 1.87 5.60
C ILE A 29 -25.67 1.24 4.29
N GLN A 30 -24.93 1.40 3.20
CA GLN A 30 -25.26 0.76 1.92
C GLN A 30 -25.20 -0.77 2.01
N LEU A 31 -24.19 -1.33 2.68
CA LEU A 31 -24.08 -2.77 2.91
C LEU A 31 -25.28 -3.31 3.71
N LEU A 32 -25.68 -2.63 4.78
CA LEU A 32 -26.87 -3.01 5.56
C LEU A 32 -28.15 -2.90 4.75
N SER A 33 -28.29 -1.86 3.93
CA SER A 33 -29.44 -1.71 3.03
C SER A 33 -29.49 -2.83 1.99
N GLU A 34 -28.34 -3.22 1.44
CA GLU A 34 -28.23 -4.36 0.51
C GLU A 34 -28.59 -5.68 1.22
N LEU A 35 -28.17 -5.85 2.48
CA LEU A 35 -28.54 -7.01 3.29
C LEU A 35 -30.05 -7.11 3.47
N ASP A 36 -30.72 -6.02 3.84
CA ASP A 36 -32.18 -5.98 4.01
C ASP A 36 -32.92 -6.36 2.72
N LEU A 37 -32.44 -5.90 1.56
CA LEU A 37 -32.99 -6.28 0.26
C LEU A 37 -32.80 -7.77 -0.02
N LEU A 38 -31.63 -8.33 0.30
CA LEU A 38 -31.32 -9.74 0.15
C LEU A 38 -32.15 -10.61 1.11
N GLU A 39 -32.42 -10.13 2.33
CA GLU A 39 -33.28 -10.82 3.29
C GLU A 39 -34.74 -10.88 2.83
N ARG A 40 -35.27 -9.78 2.30
CA ARG A 40 -36.61 -9.77 1.67
C ARG A 40 -36.67 -10.71 0.46
N ASP A 41 -35.63 -10.71 -0.36
CA ASP A 41 -35.52 -11.63 -1.51
C ASP A 41 -35.48 -13.09 -1.06
N LYS A 42 -34.74 -13.40 0.01
CA LYS A 42 -34.68 -14.73 0.63
C LYS A 42 -36.05 -15.16 1.14
N GLN A 43 -36.77 -14.29 1.84
CA GLN A 43 -38.14 -14.56 2.31
C GLN A 43 -39.10 -14.82 1.15
N ARG A 44 -39.04 -14.02 0.08
CA ARG A 44 -39.91 -14.15 -1.10
C ARG A 44 -39.62 -15.37 -1.96
N LEU A 45 -38.34 -15.67 -2.19
CA LEU A 45 -37.93 -16.73 -3.12
C LEU A 45 -37.72 -18.09 -2.44
N GLY A 46 -37.64 -18.12 -1.11
CA GLY A 46 -37.41 -19.34 -0.32
C GLY A 46 -36.22 -20.14 -0.85
N GLN A 47 -36.45 -21.40 -1.21
CA GLN A 47 -35.39 -22.27 -1.74
C GLN A 47 -34.76 -21.80 -3.07
N LYS A 48 -35.48 -21.01 -3.89
CA LYS A 48 -34.94 -20.51 -5.17
C LYS A 48 -33.85 -19.46 -4.96
N PHE A 49 -33.79 -18.82 -3.79
CA PHE A 49 -32.71 -17.89 -3.44
C PHE A 49 -31.35 -18.60 -3.39
N TRP A 50 -31.30 -19.74 -2.69
CA TRP A 50 -30.08 -20.52 -2.48
C TRP A 50 -29.49 -21.11 -3.76
N ARG A 51 -30.30 -21.24 -4.83
CA ARG A 51 -29.83 -21.70 -6.14
C ARG A 51 -29.04 -20.61 -6.90
N LYS A 52 -29.13 -19.34 -6.50
CA LYS A 52 -28.41 -18.23 -7.15
C LYS A 52 -27.06 -17.99 -6.48
N ALA A 53 -26.04 -18.74 -6.91
CA ALA A 53 -24.69 -18.73 -6.32
C ALA A 53 -24.13 -17.32 -6.06
N ARG A 54 -24.23 -16.39 -7.02
CA ARG A 54 -23.76 -15.01 -6.86
C ARG A 54 -24.48 -14.24 -5.72
N LYS A 55 -25.80 -14.38 -5.61
CA LYS A 55 -26.59 -13.72 -4.55
C LYS A 55 -26.29 -14.32 -3.18
N VAL A 56 -26.11 -15.64 -3.11
CA VAL A 56 -25.75 -16.34 -1.88
C VAL A 56 -24.37 -15.92 -1.40
N ALA A 57 -23.38 -15.89 -2.29
CA ALA A 57 -22.03 -15.44 -1.97
C ALA A 57 -22.03 -14.00 -1.43
N ARG A 58 -22.72 -13.09 -2.11
CA ARG A 58 -22.85 -11.69 -1.66
C ARG A 58 -23.57 -11.57 -0.33
N TYR A 59 -24.65 -12.33 -0.12
CA TYR A 59 -25.36 -12.36 1.16
C TYR A 59 -24.47 -12.84 2.32
N GLN A 60 -23.71 -13.92 2.11
CA GLN A 60 -22.77 -14.44 3.09
C GLN A 60 -21.64 -13.45 3.40
N GLU A 61 -21.08 -12.81 2.37
CA GLU A 61 -20.04 -11.79 2.50
C GLU A 61 -20.49 -10.60 3.37
N ILE A 62 -21.68 -10.05 3.09
CA ILE A 62 -22.23 -8.92 3.85
C ILE A 62 -22.56 -9.34 5.29
N LEU A 63 -23.13 -10.53 5.47
CA LEU A 63 -23.46 -11.06 6.80
C LEU A 63 -22.19 -11.27 7.64
N GLN A 64 -21.13 -11.82 7.06
CA GLN A 64 -19.85 -11.98 7.74
C GLN A 64 -19.24 -10.62 8.11
N THR A 65 -19.22 -9.68 7.17
CA THR A 65 -18.64 -8.34 7.38
C THR A 65 -19.40 -7.57 8.46
N SER A 66 -20.74 -7.62 8.45
CA SER A 66 -21.55 -6.97 9.50
C SER A 66 -21.36 -7.62 10.87
N ALA A 67 -21.19 -8.94 10.94
CA ALA A 67 -20.88 -9.64 12.19
C ALA A 67 -19.49 -9.28 12.73
N GLU A 68 -18.49 -9.12 11.87
CA GLU A 68 -17.14 -8.69 12.24
C GLU A 68 -17.13 -7.27 12.82
N VAL A 69 -17.82 -6.32 12.18
CA VAL A 69 -17.94 -4.94 12.70
C VAL A 69 -18.65 -4.91 14.05
N ARG A 70 -19.72 -5.70 14.23
CA ARG A 70 -20.42 -5.81 15.53
C ARG A 70 -19.52 -6.41 16.62
N LYS A 71 -18.69 -7.41 16.29
CA LYS A 71 -17.73 -7.98 17.25
C LYS A 71 -16.68 -6.94 17.69
N LEU A 72 -16.20 -6.11 16.76
CA LEU A 72 -15.26 -5.04 17.10
C LEU A 72 -15.92 -4.03 18.05
N GLU A 73 -17.16 -3.61 17.77
CA GLU A 73 -17.94 -2.71 18.62
C GLU A 73 -18.16 -3.26 20.04
N GLN A 74 -18.68 -4.48 20.15
CA GLN A 74 -18.87 -5.13 21.46
C GLN A 74 -17.55 -5.24 22.23
N GLY A 75 -16.47 -5.62 21.54
CA GLY A 75 -15.15 -5.74 22.16
C GLY A 75 -14.61 -4.43 22.73
N ILE A 76 -14.84 -3.29 22.05
CA ILE A 76 -14.37 -1.99 22.57
C ILE A 76 -15.26 -1.48 23.70
N GLU A 77 -16.57 -1.72 23.65
CA GLU A 77 -17.50 -1.36 24.73
C GLU A 77 -17.18 -2.13 26.03
N GLU A 78 -16.88 -3.43 25.93
CA GLU A 78 -16.45 -4.24 27.08
C GLU A 78 -15.13 -3.74 27.70
N LEU A 79 -14.16 -3.36 26.85
CA LEU A 79 -12.88 -2.81 27.29
C LEU A 79 -13.05 -1.42 27.92
N GLU A 80 -13.80 -0.53 27.28
CA GLU A 80 -14.10 0.81 27.80
C GLU A 80 -14.82 0.72 29.15
N MET A 81 -15.80 -0.16 29.30
CA MET A 81 -16.49 -0.41 30.57
C MET A 81 -15.52 -0.89 31.66
N SER A 82 -14.66 -1.86 31.34
CA SER A 82 -13.67 -2.41 32.29
C SER A 82 -12.66 -1.35 32.74
N ILE A 83 -12.22 -0.51 31.82
CA ILE A 83 -11.32 0.62 32.11
C ILE A 83 -12.05 1.67 32.95
N ALA A 84 -13.30 2.02 32.61
CA ALA A 84 -14.09 2.98 33.38
C ALA A 84 -14.34 2.52 34.82
N LEU A 85 -14.68 1.25 35.04
CA LEU A 85 -14.83 0.67 36.38
C LEU A 85 -13.52 0.72 37.18
N SER A 86 -12.38 0.50 36.53
CA SER A 86 -11.06 0.60 37.15
C SER A 86 -10.69 2.05 37.52
N THR A 87 -11.09 3.01 36.69
CA THR A 87 -10.88 4.45 36.93
C THR A 87 -11.77 4.99 38.04
N LEU A 88 -13.02 4.50 38.14
CA LEU A 88 -13.96 4.86 39.21
C LEU A 88 -13.66 4.17 40.55
N GLY A 89 -12.65 3.30 40.61
CA GLY A 89 -12.30 2.54 41.81
C GLY A 89 -13.30 1.42 42.15
N ALA A 90 -14.22 1.09 41.23
CA ALA A 90 -15.18 0.00 41.39
C ALA A 90 -14.54 -1.38 41.15
N GLN A 91 -13.43 -1.43 40.42
CA GLN A 91 -12.62 -2.64 40.19
C GLN A 91 -11.13 -2.34 40.35
N PRO A 92 -10.30 -3.34 40.72
CA PRO A 92 -8.85 -3.17 40.76
C PRO A 92 -8.29 -2.98 39.36
N TYR A 93 -7.28 -2.11 39.23
CA TYR A 93 -6.58 -1.90 37.97
C TYR A 93 -5.90 -3.18 37.48
N GLN A 94 -6.09 -3.48 36.20
CA GLN A 94 -5.41 -4.59 35.53
C GLN A 94 -4.54 -4.04 34.40
N PRO A 95 -3.20 -4.10 34.52
CA PRO A 95 -2.27 -3.67 33.47
C PRO A 95 -2.53 -4.34 32.11
N VAL A 96 -3.09 -5.57 32.13
CA VAL A 96 -3.49 -6.35 30.96
C VAL A 96 -4.52 -5.61 30.09
N LEU A 97 -5.29 -4.66 30.64
CA LEU A 97 -6.25 -3.86 29.86
C LEU A 97 -5.56 -3.05 28.76
N GLY A 98 -4.36 -2.51 29.03
CA GLY A 98 -3.59 -1.78 28.03
C GLY A 98 -3.13 -2.66 26.87
N GLU A 99 -2.69 -3.89 27.16
CA GLU A 99 -2.31 -4.87 26.13
C GLU A 99 -3.51 -5.31 25.29
N ARG A 100 -4.64 -5.61 25.94
CA ARG A 100 -5.88 -5.95 25.25
C ARG A 100 -6.37 -4.82 24.35
N LEU A 101 -6.19 -3.57 24.76
CA LEU A 101 -6.55 -2.40 23.95
C LEU A 101 -5.64 -2.26 22.72
N LYS A 102 -4.33 -2.54 22.84
CA LYS A 102 -3.40 -2.60 21.69
C LYS A 102 -3.78 -3.70 20.71
N GLU A 103 -4.05 -4.91 21.22
CA GLU A 103 -4.49 -6.02 20.38
C GLU A 103 -5.81 -5.72 19.67
N TRP A 104 -6.75 -5.09 20.37
CA TRP A 104 -8.02 -4.67 19.79
C TRP A 104 -7.80 -3.62 18.70
N GLU A 105 -6.95 -2.61 18.93
CA GLU A 105 -6.63 -1.58 17.93
C GLU A 105 -6.04 -2.20 16.66
N GLU A 106 -5.13 -3.16 16.80
CA GLU A 106 -4.54 -3.85 15.65
C GLU A 106 -5.58 -4.66 14.88
N ARG A 107 -6.47 -5.38 15.58
CA ARG A 107 -7.60 -6.09 14.93
C ARG A 107 -8.54 -5.12 14.22
N PHE A 108 -8.82 -3.97 14.84
CA PHE A 108 -9.64 -2.92 14.25
C PHE A 108 -8.99 -2.34 12.99
N ARG A 109 -7.68 -2.09 13.02
CA ARG A 109 -6.88 -1.62 11.88
C ARG A 109 -6.94 -2.62 10.71
N LEU A 110 -6.70 -3.89 10.98
CA LEU A 110 -6.79 -4.95 9.97
C LEU A 110 -8.22 -5.09 9.40
N GLY A 111 -9.23 -5.02 10.28
CA GLY A 111 -10.65 -5.06 9.87
C GLY A 111 -11.04 -3.89 8.97
N ARG A 112 -10.52 -2.69 9.22
CA ARG A 112 -10.71 -1.51 8.35
C ARG A 112 -10.11 -1.73 6.97
N ILE A 113 -8.89 -2.26 6.90
CA ILE A 113 -8.24 -2.57 5.62
C ILE A 113 -9.07 -3.60 4.85
N ASP A 114 -9.56 -4.65 5.51
CA ASP A 114 -10.41 -5.65 4.87
C ASP A 114 -11.73 -5.06 4.33
N LEU A 115 -12.40 -4.23 5.13
CA LEU A 115 -13.61 -3.53 4.71
C LEU A 115 -13.35 -2.62 3.50
N PHE A 116 -12.23 -1.90 3.51
CA PHE A 116 -11.80 -1.05 2.40
C PHE A 116 -11.50 -1.87 1.14
N ARG A 117 -10.86 -3.04 1.26
CA ARG A 117 -10.57 -3.94 0.13
C ARG A 117 -11.82 -4.49 -0.51
N LYS A 118 -12.85 -4.80 0.28
CA LYS A 118 -14.17 -5.22 -0.21
C LYS A 118 -14.84 -4.11 -1.03
N LEU A 119 -14.67 -2.84 -0.66
CA LEU A 119 -15.14 -1.69 -1.44
C LEU A 119 -14.30 -1.49 -2.72
N HIS A 120 -12.99 -1.72 -2.64
CA HIS A 120 -12.04 -1.45 -3.71
C HIS A 120 -11.28 -2.70 -4.15
N SER A 121 -11.99 -3.66 -4.72
CA SER A 121 -11.48 -4.99 -5.12
C SER A 121 -10.31 -4.99 -6.13
N LYS A 122 -9.94 -3.84 -6.69
CA LYS A 122 -8.80 -3.66 -7.61
C LYS A 122 -7.59 -2.96 -6.98
N THR A 123 -7.51 -2.93 -5.65
CA THR A 123 -6.41 -2.24 -4.94
C THR A 123 -5.34 -3.17 -4.39
N ASP A 124 -5.59 -4.49 -4.43
CA ASP A 124 -4.67 -5.50 -3.92
C ASP A 124 -3.53 -5.86 -4.89
N GLU A 125 -3.55 -5.30 -6.09
CA GLU A 125 -2.49 -5.47 -7.07
C GLU A 125 -2.16 -4.13 -7.74
N CYS A 126 -0.87 -3.86 -7.93
CA CYS A 126 -0.39 -2.77 -8.76
C CYS A 126 0.92 -3.13 -9.47
N TYR A 127 1.25 -2.36 -10.49
CA TYR A 127 2.52 -2.43 -11.19
C TYR A 127 3.30 -1.17 -10.86
N LEU A 128 4.47 -1.37 -10.25
CA LEU A 128 5.45 -0.33 -9.95
C LEU A 128 6.56 -0.42 -10.98
N ALA A 129 6.72 0.62 -11.79
CA ALA A 129 7.87 0.76 -12.67
C ALA A 129 8.81 1.83 -12.12
N VAL A 130 10.11 1.55 -12.09
CA VAL A 130 11.15 2.50 -11.71
C VAL A 130 12.12 2.61 -12.88
N TYR A 131 12.21 3.81 -13.47
CA TYR A 131 13.10 4.10 -14.60
C TYR A 131 14.18 5.08 -14.17
N GLY A 132 15.44 4.79 -14.50
CA GLY A 132 16.60 5.62 -14.21
C GLY A 132 17.89 4.84 -14.40
N SER A 133 19.00 5.55 -14.61
CA SER A 133 20.31 4.91 -14.67
C SER A 133 20.72 4.38 -13.29
N LEU A 134 21.42 3.24 -13.26
CA LEU A 134 21.92 2.62 -12.02
C LEU A 134 20.82 2.49 -10.93
N PRO A 135 19.68 1.81 -11.22
CA PRO A 135 18.50 1.85 -10.36
C PRO A 135 18.61 1.00 -9.09
N GLU A 136 19.79 0.48 -8.73
CA GLU A 136 19.98 -0.46 -7.62
C GLU A 136 19.42 0.06 -6.29
N ARG A 137 19.71 1.31 -5.93
CA ARG A 137 19.29 1.89 -4.65
C ARG A 137 17.79 2.19 -4.57
N PRO A 138 17.17 2.90 -5.53
CA PRO A 138 15.71 3.07 -5.54
C PRO A 138 14.96 1.73 -5.54
N LEU A 139 15.44 0.74 -6.30
CA LEU A 139 14.83 -0.59 -6.30
C LEU A 139 15.01 -1.28 -4.94
N ALA A 140 16.19 -1.22 -4.31
CA ALA A 140 16.40 -1.77 -2.97
C ALA A 140 15.46 -1.12 -1.94
N PHE A 141 15.28 0.20 -2.01
CA PHE A 141 14.34 0.93 -1.18
C PHE A 141 12.90 0.41 -1.33
N TYR A 142 12.40 0.28 -2.56
CA TYR A 142 11.04 -0.22 -2.79
C TYR A 142 10.85 -1.68 -2.38
N ARG A 143 11.88 -2.51 -2.58
CA ARG A 143 11.88 -3.89 -2.10
C ARG A 143 11.74 -3.93 -0.58
N ASP A 144 12.53 -3.14 0.13
CA ASP A 144 12.55 -3.14 1.59
C ASP A 144 11.25 -2.56 2.17
N LEU A 145 10.71 -1.51 1.53
CA LEU A 145 9.38 -0.96 1.84
C LEU A 145 8.26 -2.00 1.67
N CYS A 146 8.26 -2.75 0.56
CA CYS A 146 7.27 -3.78 0.31
C CYS A 146 7.41 -4.98 1.25
N ARG A 147 8.64 -5.38 1.58
CA ARG A 147 8.93 -6.44 2.57
C ARG A 147 8.45 -6.07 3.96
N ARG A 148 8.65 -4.82 4.40
CA ARG A 148 8.13 -4.31 5.67
C ARG A 148 6.60 -4.46 5.78
N ARG A 149 5.89 -4.31 4.66
CA ARG A 149 4.43 -4.48 4.59
C ARG A 149 3.98 -5.92 4.28
N GLY A 150 4.92 -6.85 4.06
CA GLY A 150 4.60 -8.24 3.72
C GLY A 150 3.97 -8.41 2.33
N TYR A 151 4.27 -7.52 1.39
CA TYR A 151 3.79 -7.65 0.01
C TYR A 151 4.63 -8.63 -0.80
N GLU A 152 3.96 -9.31 -1.73
CA GLU A 152 4.60 -10.21 -2.69
C GLU A 152 5.07 -9.42 -3.91
N LEU A 153 6.26 -9.75 -4.39
CA LEU A 153 6.92 -9.08 -5.50
C LEU A 153 7.25 -10.09 -6.60
N SER A 154 6.94 -9.72 -7.83
CA SER A 154 7.40 -10.40 -9.05
C SER A 154 7.64 -9.35 -10.12
N GLY A 155 8.46 -9.60 -11.14
CA GLY A 155 8.71 -8.56 -12.13
C GLY A 155 9.78 -8.87 -13.13
N GLU A 156 10.15 -7.84 -13.88
CA GLU A 156 11.15 -7.88 -14.93
C GLU A 156 12.09 -6.67 -14.86
N ALA A 157 13.36 -6.90 -15.20
CA ALA A 157 14.39 -5.90 -15.41
C ALA A 157 14.34 -5.36 -16.84
N LEU A 158 14.68 -4.09 -17.02
CA LEU A 158 14.75 -3.42 -18.32
C LEU A 158 16.19 -3.08 -18.68
N TRP A 159 16.74 -3.87 -19.60
CA TRP A 159 18.10 -3.73 -20.07
C TRP A 159 18.15 -2.99 -21.40
N PHE A 160 19.06 -2.03 -21.49
CA PHE A 160 19.35 -1.30 -22.72
C PHE A 160 20.64 -1.85 -23.34
N SER A 161 20.56 -2.17 -24.63
CA SER A 161 21.69 -2.43 -25.50
C SER A 161 21.44 -1.70 -26.81
N GLU A 162 22.43 -0.96 -27.32
CA GLU A 162 22.30 -0.17 -28.54
C GLU A 162 21.97 -1.06 -29.76
N THR A 163 22.52 -2.26 -29.80
CA THR A 163 22.26 -3.24 -30.87
C THR A 163 20.83 -3.77 -30.82
N TYR A 164 20.29 -3.99 -29.63
CA TYR A 164 18.91 -4.47 -29.42
C TYR A 164 17.89 -3.36 -29.68
N TYR A 165 18.11 -2.17 -29.13
CA TYR A 165 17.23 -0.98 -29.21
C TYR A 165 17.22 -0.32 -30.59
N HIS A 166 18.10 -0.73 -31.51
CA HIS A 166 18.05 -0.30 -32.91
C HIS A 166 17.95 -1.47 -33.90
N SER A 167 17.67 -2.67 -33.40
CA SER A 167 17.45 -3.85 -34.24
C SER A 167 16.18 -3.72 -35.08
N ILE A 168 16.11 -4.42 -36.22
CA ILE A 168 14.89 -4.48 -37.03
C ILE A 168 13.90 -5.40 -36.32
N ASP A 169 12.69 -4.92 -36.06
CA ASP A 169 11.62 -5.73 -35.47
C ASP A 169 11.10 -6.75 -36.52
N PRO A 170 11.31 -8.07 -36.32
CA PRO A 170 10.83 -9.08 -37.25
C PRO A 170 9.31 -9.22 -37.26
N GLU A 171 8.61 -8.78 -36.19
CA GLU A 171 7.15 -8.89 -36.09
C GLU A 171 6.41 -7.71 -36.72
N GLN A 172 7.02 -6.51 -36.75
CA GLN A 172 6.39 -5.30 -37.29
C GLN A 172 6.87 -4.88 -38.68
N GLY A 173 7.80 -5.63 -39.28
CA GLY A 173 8.32 -5.40 -40.63
C GLY A 173 9.20 -4.15 -40.73
N GLN A 174 10.51 -4.32 -40.95
CA GLN A 174 11.51 -3.27 -41.24
C GLN A 174 11.56 -2.03 -40.32
N ARG A 175 10.75 -1.92 -39.26
CA ARG A 175 10.79 -0.82 -38.29
C ARG A 175 11.86 -1.08 -37.23
N VAL A 176 12.54 -0.01 -36.83
CA VAL A 176 13.52 -0.04 -35.74
C VAL A 176 12.80 -0.36 -34.42
N ARG A 177 13.23 -1.42 -33.74
CA ARG A 177 12.73 -1.86 -32.42
C ARG A 177 13.08 -0.81 -31.37
N LEU A 178 12.10 -0.05 -30.88
CA LEU A 178 12.30 0.91 -29.80
C LEU A 178 11.92 0.30 -28.45
N ASP A 179 12.51 -0.85 -28.12
CA ASP A 179 12.17 -1.64 -26.93
C ASP A 179 13.41 -2.07 -26.16
N TYR A 180 13.21 -2.39 -24.89
CA TYR A 180 14.24 -2.82 -23.95
C TYR A 180 14.21 -4.34 -23.84
N GLU A 181 15.36 -4.94 -23.58
CA GLU A 181 15.40 -6.36 -23.28
C GLU A 181 14.81 -6.60 -21.88
N ARG A 182 13.81 -7.48 -21.80
CA ARG A 182 13.11 -7.82 -20.56
C ARG A 182 13.67 -9.12 -20.02
N ARG A 183 14.20 -9.07 -18.81
CA ARG A 183 14.70 -10.25 -18.10
C ARG A 183 13.88 -10.47 -16.84
N PRO A 184 13.52 -11.71 -16.48
CA PRO A 184 12.81 -11.97 -15.23
C PRO A 184 13.64 -11.50 -14.04
N TRP A 185 12.97 -10.87 -13.06
CA TRP A 185 13.61 -10.40 -11.85
C TRP A 185 13.65 -11.50 -10.78
N ASP A 186 14.83 -11.84 -10.29
CA ASP A 186 15.03 -12.81 -9.22
C ASP A 186 15.14 -12.10 -7.85
N PHE A 187 14.06 -12.15 -7.04
CA PHE A 187 14.03 -11.51 -5.72
C PHE A 187 14.85 -12.26 -4.66
N ASP A 188 15.19 -13.53 -4.89
CA ASP A 188 16.03 -14.32 -4.00
C ASP A 188 17.52 -14.05 -4.28
N ARG A 189 17.87 -13.88 -5.56
CA ARG A 189 19.23 -13.54 -6.01
C ARG A 189 19.34 -12.08 -6.40
N TRP A 190 19.04 -11.18 -5.45
CA TRP A 190 19.02 -9.72 -5.70
C TRP A 190 20.19 -9.19 -6.55
N LYS A 191 21.43 -9.55 -6.20
CA LYS A 191 22.64 -9.05 -6.86
C LYS A 191 22.80 -9.52 -8.31
N SER A 192 22.26 -10.68 -8.69
CA SER A 192 22.40 -11.17 -10.07
C SER A 192 21.60 -10.35 -11.07
N ASN A 193 20.55 -9.65 -10.64
CA ASN A 193 19.75 -8.79 -11.51
C ASN A 193 20.48 -7.54 -12.02
N PHE A 194 21.65 -7.22 -11.45
CA PHE A 194 22.45 -6.05 -11.83
C PHE A 194 23.65 -6.41 -12.71
N SER A 195 23.87 -7.69 -12.97
CA SER A 195 24.99 -8.13 -13.79
C SER A 195 24.59 -8.11 -15.27
N PRO A 196 25.31 -7.36 -16.13
CA PRO A 196 25.06 -7.39 -17.57
C PRO A 196 25.38 -8.78 -18.12
N ALA A 197 24.63 -9.22 -19.14
CA ALA A 197 24.95 -10.44 -19.86
C ALA A 197 26.07 -10.17 -20.88
N ASP A 198 25.99 -9.02 -21.56
CA ASP A 198 26.95 -8.60 -22.58
C ASP A 198 27.65 -7.27 -22.23
N PRO A 199 28.91 -7.06 -22.66
CA PRO A 199 29.59 -5.77 -22.54
C PRO A 199 28.82 -4.66 -23.27
N GLY A 200 28.49 -3.58 -22.56
CA GLY A 200 27.74 -2.44 -23.10
C GLY A 200 26.26 -2.43 -22.73
N GLU A 201 25.75 -3.49 -22.11
CA GLU A 201 24.41 -3.49 -21.54
C GLU A 201 24.34 -2.64 -20.28
N THR A 202 23.26 -1.86 -20.16
CA THR A 202 23.01 -1.04 -18.97
C THR A 202 21.59 -1.25 -18.49
N LEU A 203 21.43 -1.50 -17.19
CA LEU A 203 20.12 -1.58 -16.55
C LEU A 203 19.54 -0.17 -16.38
N TYR A 204 18.36 0.08 -16.94
CA TYR A 204 17.67 1.38 -16.87
C TYR A 204 16.35 1.35 -16.10
N GLY A 205 15.97 0.19 -15.56
CA GLY A 205 14.81 0.13 -14.70
C GLY A 205 14.31 -1.27 -14.43
N ALA A 206 13.19 -1.35 -13.72
CA ALA A 206 12.45 -2.57 -13.51
C ALA A 206 10.94 -2.28 -13.46
N ILE A 207 10.15 -3.28 -13.81
CA ILE A 207 8.69 -3.26 -13.71
C ILE A 207 8.30 -4.42 -12.78
N TRP A 208 7.77 -4.09 -11.62
CA TRP A 208 7.37 -5.06 -10.60
C TRP A 208 5.86 -5.09 -10.46
N LYS A 209 5.29 -6.29 -10.49
CA LYS A 209 3.95 -6.57 -9.98
C LYS A 209 4.05 -6.74 -8.47
N ILE A 210 3.27 -5.95 -7.75
CA ILE A 210 3.16 -5.95 -6.30
C ILE A 210 1.76 -6.46 -5.96
N SER A 211 1.70 -7.49 -5.12
CA SER A 211 0.46 -8.10 -4.66
C SER A 211 0.40 -8.07 -3.13
N GLY A 212 -0.68 -7.51 -2.59
CA GLY A 212 -0.89 -7.43 -1.15
C GLY A 212 -2.03 -6.50 -0.76
N PRO A 213 -2.50 -6.54 0.50
CA PRO A 213 -3.67 -5.78 0.95
C PRO A 213 -3.59 -4.28 0.62
N ALA A 214 -4.46 -3.81 -0.27
CA ALA A 214 -4.55 -2.41 -0.70
C ALA A 214 -3.22 -1.75 -1.14
N CYS A 215 -2.26 -2.53 -1.66
CA CYS A 215 -0.92 -2.06 -2.02
C CYS A 215 -0.95 -0.90 -3.04
N ALA A 216 -1.93 -0.88 -3.95
CA ALA A 216 -2.09 0.18 -4.94
C ALA A 216 -2.43 1.53 -4.31
N VAL A 217 -3.10 1.54 -3.16
CA VAL A 217 -3.44 2.77 -2.42
C VAL A 217 -2.25 3.21 -1.60
N TYR A 218 -1.60 2.27 -0.90
CA TYR A 218 -0.41 2.52 -0.10
C TYR A 218 0.70 3.18 -0.90
N LEU A 219 1.02 2.65 -2.08
CA LEU A 219 2.12 3.13 -2.91
C LEU A 219 1.73 4.28 -3.87
N ARG A 220 0.43 4.64 -3.96
CA ARG A 220 -0.03 5.73 -4.85
C ARG A 220 0.76 7.04 -4.70
N PRO A 221 1.13 7.49 -3.48
CA PRO A 221 1.89 8.72 -3.27
C PRO A 221 3.33 8.67 -3.81
N GLU A 222 3.81 7.51 -4.28
CA GLU A 222 5.17 7.34 -4.81
C GLU A 222 5.29 7.69 -6.29
N ASN A 223 4.16 7.71 -7.01
CA ASN A 223 4.12 7.91 -8.46
C ASN A 223 4.63 9.30 -8.88
N GLY A 224 5.78 9.43 -9.52
CA GLY A 224 6.33 10.70 -10.01
C GLY A 224 7.84 10.70 -10.14
N LEU A 225 8.39 11.88 -10.45
CA LEU A 225 9.84 12.09 -10.56
C LEU A 225 10.47 12.22 -9.17
N GLN A 226 11.54 11.47 -8.95
CA GLN A 226 12.35 11.48 -7.73
C GLN A 226 13.81 11.72 -8.08
N GLN A 227 14.54 12.29 -7.15
CA GLN A 227 15.96 12.57 -7.28
C GLN A 227 16.69 11.89 -6.14
N TRP A 228 17.73 11.13 -6.48
CA TRP A 228 18.57 10.45 -5.51
C TRP A 228 20.01 10.89 -5.71
N ARG A 229 20.60 11.44 -4.65
CA ARG A 229 22.00 11.85 -4.58
C ARG A 229 22.74 10.95 -3.63
N TRP A 230 23.84 10.37 -4.09
CA TRP A 230 24.59 9.38 -3.31
C TRP A 230 25.90 9.91 -2.78
N SER A 231 26.50 10.81 -3.55
CA SER A 231 27.67 11.61 -3.23
C SER A 231 27.39 13.04 -3.70
N ASN A 232 28.29 13.97 -3.40
CA ASN A 232 28.14 15.36 -3.85
C ASN A 232 28.16 15.49 -5.39
N ASP A 233 28.66 14.47 -6.10
CA ASP A 233 28.91 14.52 -7.54
C ASP A 233 27.99 13.59 -8.38
N GLU A 234 27.21 12.73 -7.73
CA GLU A 234 26.31 11.79 -8.41
C GLU A 234 24.86 12.11 -8.13
N ASP A 235 24.19 12.68 -9.14
CA ASP A 235 22.78 13.06 -9.10
C ASP A 235 22.00 12.28 -10.16
N HIS A 236 21.09 11.42 -9.69
CA HIS A 236 20.31 10.55 -10.54
C HIS A 236 18.81 10.82 -10.40
N LEU A 237 18.16 10.99 -11.54
CA LEU A 237 16.71 11.17 -11.64
C LEU A 237 16.05 9.84 -11.94
N TYR A 238 14.94 9.58 -11.24
CA TYR A 238 14.15 8.38 -11.36
C TYR A 238 12.69 8.72 -11.58
N VAL A 239 12.08 8.12 -12.59
CA VAL A 239 10.62 8.19 -12.79
C VAL A 239 10.02 6.93 -12.20
N VAL A 240 9.22 7.10 -11.15
CA VAL A 240 8.44 6.03 -10.53
C VAL A 240 7.02 6.10 -11.08
N GLN A 241 6.52 5.00 -11.65
CA GLN A 241 5.17 4.90 -12.17
C GLN A 241 4.38 3.81 -11.46
N LEU A 242 3.18 4.16 -10.99
CA LEU A 242 2.22 3.18 -10.50
C LEU A 242 1.01 3.09 -11.41
N GLN A 243 0.66 1.87 -11.80
CA GLN A 243 -0.49 1.58 -12.64
C GLN A 243 -1.24 0.33 -12.16
N PRO A 244 -2.56 0.25 -12.38
CA PRO A 244 -3.35 -0.94 -12.03
C PRO A 244 -3.13 -2.11 -13.00
N LYS A 245 -2.46 -1.88 -14.13
CA LYS A 245 -2.16 -2.88 -15.17
C LYS A 245 -0.68 -2.82 -15.52
N LYS A 246 -0.17 -3.90 -16.11
CA LYS A 246 1.21 -3.97 -16.60
C LYS A 246 1.46 -2.78 -17.54
N VAL A 247 2.55 -2.07 -17.26
CA VAL A 247 2.96 -0.87 -17.99
C VAL A 247 3.93 -1.28 -19.08
N GLU A 248 3.76 -0.72 -20.27
CA GLU A 248 4.78 -0.81 -21.31
C GLU A 248 5.83 0.29 -21.07
N PRO A 249 7.13 -0.05 -21.09
CA PRO A 249 8.17 0.93 -20.84
C PRO A 249 8.12 2.04 -21.91
N PRO A 250 8.13 3.33 -21.52
CA PRO A 250 8.20 4.41 -22.48
C PRO A 250 9.47 4.32 -23.35
N PRO A 251 9.43 4.79 -24.61
CA PRO A 251 10.64 4.91 -25.40
C PRO A 251 11.60 5.91 -24.75
N ASN A 252 12.90 5.71 -24.95
CA ASN A 252 13.97 6.64 -24.56
C ASN A 252 14.17 6.86 -23.05
N ILE A 253 13.73 5.96 -22.15
CA ILE A 253 14.09 6.02 -20.72
C ILE A 253 15.61 6.05 -20.46
N HIS A 254 16.44 5.62 -21.43
CA HIS A 254 17.90 5.74 -21.34
C HIS A 254 18.44 7.15 -21.59
N ARG A 255 17.63 8.07 -22.12
CA ARG A 255 18.02 9.45 -22.49
C ARG A 255 17.70 10.45 -21.39
N ARG A 256 18.54 11.46 -21.24
CA ARG A 256 18.34 12.53 -20.24
C ARG A 256 17.05 13.32 -20.46
N GLU A 257 16.64 13.49 -21.71
CA GLU A 257 15.44 14.23 -22.11
C GLU A 257 14.16 13.66 -21.49
N PHE A 258 14.11 12.34 -21.26
CA PHE A 258 12.98 11.68 -20.62
C PHE A 258 12.70 12.21 -19.21
N TYR A 259 13.73 12.69 -18.51
CA TYR A 259 13.65 13.17 -17.13
C TYR A 259 13.49 14.69 -17.00
N LYS A 260 13.52 15.45 -18.11
CA LYS A 260 13.48 16.92 -18.09
C LYS A 260 12.09 17.51 -17.89
N SER A 261 11.01 16.71 -18.01
CA SER A 261 9.63 17.20 -18.07
C SER A 261 8.98 17.51 -16.72
N GLY A 262 9.72 17.54 -15.62
CA GLY A 262 9.15 17.85 -14.30
C GLY A 262 10.20 18.15 -13.23
N SER A 263 9.75 18.68 -12.10
CA SER A 263 10.56 18.83 -10.89
C SER A 263 10.42 17.59 -10.00
N PRO A 264 11.52 17.09 -9.40
CA PRO A 264 11.44 15.95 -8.50
C PRO A 264 10.66 16.34 -7.24
N PHE A 265 9.61 15.57 -6.92
CA PHE A 265 8.82 15.83 -5.71
C PHE A 265 9.57 15.37 -4.46
N ARG A 266 10.41 14.34 -4.60
CA ARG A 266 11.27 13.82 -3.54
C ARG A 266 12.73 13.94 -3.94
N VAL A 267 13.54 14.45 -3.02
CA VAL A 267 15.00 14.47 -3.10
C VAL A 267 15.54 13.67 -1.92
N VAL A 268 16.25 12.59 -2.22
CA VAL A 268 16.88 11.70 -1.23
C VAL A 268 18.38 11.89 -1.30
N GLU A 269 18.97 12.38 -0.21
CA GLU A 269 20.40 12.55 -0.04
C GLU A 269 20.87 11.70 1.15
N PRO A 270 22.19 11.46 1.34
CA PRO A 270 22.66 10.55 2.37
C PRO A 270 22.26 10.92 3.80
N GLN A 271 22.07 12.21 4.06
CA GLN A 271 21.73 12.76 5.39
C GLN A 271 20.54 13.72 5.36
N HIS A 272 19.84 13.78 4.23
CA HIS A 272 18.78 14.75 4.03
C HIS A 272 17.67 14.16 3.17
N LEU A 273 16.43 14.44 3.56
CA LEU A 273 15.25 14.01 2.84
C LEU A 273 14.30 15.20 2.70
N ARG A 274 14.01 15.55 1.46
CA ARG A 274 13.03 16.57 1.12
C ARG A 274 11.91 15.94 0.31
N ASP A 275 10.66 16.12 0.75
CA ASP A 275 9.49 15.64 0.05
C ASP A 275 8.39 16.72 0.03
N THR A 276 8.05 17.19 -1.17
CA THR A 276 7.06 18.26 -1.35
C THR A 276 5.61 17.78 -1.20
N ARG A 277 5.33 16.47 -1.34
CA ARG A 277 3.99 15.89 -1.16
C ARG A 277 3.66 15.80 0.32
N PHE A 278 4.61 15.34 1.12
CA PHE A 278 4.47 15.29 2.57
C PHE A 278 4.82 16.62 3.25
N ARG A 279 5.33 17.61 2.50
CA ARG A 279 5.79 18.91 3.00
C ARG A 279 6.86 18.77 4.09
N GLN A 280 7.73 17.78 3.92
CA GLN A 280 8.78 17.44 4.86
C GLN A 280 10.15 17.85 4.33
N ASN A 281 10.99 18.33 5.23
CA ASN A 281 12.37 18.71 4.93
C ASN A 281 13.24 18.45 6.15
N LEU A 282 13.86 17.27 6.22
CA LEU A 282 14.46 16.75 7.44
C LEU A 282 15.91 16.33 7.22
N GLN A 283 16.73 16.47 8.26
CA GLN A 283 17.98 15.72 8.37
C GLN A 283 17.65 14.31 8.87
N ILE A 284 18.25 13.31 8.22
CA ILE A 284 18.03 11.90 8.54
C ILE A 284 19.37 11.20 8.69
N ASP A 285 19.39 10.13 9.46
CA ASP A 285 20.54 9.25 9.51
C ASP A 285 20.68 8.46 8.20
N ARG A 286 21.90 8.00 7.93
CA ARG A 286 22.14 7.11 6.78
C ARG A 286 21.33 5.82 6.98
N ASN A 287 20.67 5.37 5.92
CA ASN A 287 19.88 4.14 5.87
C ASN A 287 18.53 4.16 6.60
N THR A 288 18.05 5.31 7.12
CA THR A 288 16.70 5.40 7.73
C THR A 288 15.61 5.83 6.75
N GLN A 289 15.94 5.96 5.46
CA GLN A 289 15.00 6.43 4.43
C GLN A 289 13.74 5.57 4.36
N VAL A 290 13.89 4.24 4.45
CA VAL A 290 12.77 3.28 4.41
C VAL A 290 11.84 3.49 5.60
N ASP A 291 12.38 3.73 6.78
CA ASP A 291 11.59 3.91 7.99
C ASP A 291 10.83 5.23 7.96
N VAL A 292 11.52 6.33 7.64
CA VAL A 292 10.94 7.68 7.61
C VAL A 292 9.84 7.78 6.55
N ILE A 293 10.14 7.39 5.30
CA ILE A 293 9.15 7.44 4.22
C ILE A 293 8.04 6.41 4.45
N GLY A 294 8.40 5.22 4.94
CA GLY A 294 7.43 4.18 5.29
C GLY A 294 6.42 4.67 6.32
N ASN A 295 6.85 5.40 7.36
CA ASN A 295 5.96 5.97 8.36
C ASN A 295 5.00 7.01 7.76
N TRP A 296 5.50 7.90 6.89
CA TRP A 296 4.63 8.87 6.20
C TRP A 296 3.58 8.20 5.32
N LEU A 297 3.97 7.12 4.61
CA LEU A 297 3.05 6.33 3.82
C LEU A 297 2.05 5.57 4.71
N ASP A 298 2.49 5.08 5.87
CA ASP A 298 1.63 4.39 6.83
C ASP A 298 0.54 5.32 7.36
N GLU A 299 0.91 6.53 7.77
CA GLU A 299 -0.02 7.58 8.24
C GLU A 299 -1.02 7.96 7.15
N LEU A 300 -0.54 8.33 5.96
CA LEU A 300 -1.40 8.73 4.84
C LEU A 300 -2.32 7.59 4.39
N PHE A 301 -1.85 6.36 4.43
CA PHE A 301 -2.67 5.19 4.10
C PHE A 301 -3.79 4.99 5.14
N GLU A 302 -3.48 5.07 6.43
CA GLU A 302 -4.49 4.96 7.49
C GLU A 302 -5.55 6.06 7.41
N GLU A 303 -5.14 7.29 7.08
CA GLU A 303 -6.06 8.41 6.83
C GLU A 303 -6.92 8.17 5.58
N THR A 304 -6.32 7.68 4.50
CA THR A 304 -7.04 7.38 3.25
C THR A 304 -8.10 6.31 3.48
N VAL A 305 -7.75 5.24 4.20
CA VAL A 305 -8.69 4.18 4.58
C VAL A 305 -9.77 4.71 5.52
N ALA A 306 -9.46 5.61 6.45
CA ALA A 306 -10.45 6.22 7.35
C ALA A 306 -11.48 7.01 6.55
N ASN A 307 -11.00 7.95 5.73
CA ASN A 307 -11.84 8.86 4.96
C ASN A 307 -12.74 8.11 3.95
N ALA A 308 -12.27 6.99 3.40
CA ALA A 308 -13.07 6.17 2.49
C ALA A 308 -14.20 5.41 3.19
N LEU A 309 -14.04 5.10 4.48
CA LEU A 309 -15.02 4.36 5.28
C LEU A 309 -16.00 5.27 6.05
N GLY A 310 -15.68 6.56 6.19
CA GLY A 310 -16.46 7.56 6.95
C GLY A 310 -15.79 7.89 8.27
#